data_AF-A0A2D5UTD5-F1
#
_entry.id   AF-A0A2D5UTD5-F1
#
_cell.length_a   1.000
_cell.length_b   1.000
_cell.length_c   1.000
_cell.angle_alpha   90.00
_cell.angle_beta   90.00
_cell.angle_gamma   90.00
#
_symmetry.space_group_name_H-M   'P 1'
#
loop_
_entity.id
_entity.type
_entity.pdbx_description
1 polymer ?
#
loop_
_entity_poly.entity_id
_entity_poly.type
_entity_poly.pdbx_seq_one_letter_code
_entity_poly.pdbx_strand_id
1 'polypeptide(L)'
;MKIDIFSHILPQRYKEALYEAAPPGFYLKDVIESLPTLFDLDHRFRIMDKFEGLMQVLTLSSPPVEHIADAKKAAELSSLANDEMAELVMKYPDKFPASRTTKIRQTRHHHLWSRASHLQAEYRWSPLLQSRQSDLFQLHL
;
A
#
# COMPACT_ATOMS: atom_id res chain seq x y z
N MET A 1 -7.81 4.74 -21.88
CA MET A 1 -6.82 4.76 -20.79
C MET A 1 -7.54 4.91 -19.47
N LYS A 2 -7.33 3.99 -18.52
CA LYS A 2 -7.90 4.03 -17.17
C LYS A 2 -6.75 3.94 -16.17
N ILE A 3 -6.70 4.85 -15.19
CA ILE A 3 -5.63 4.88 -14.19
C ILE A 3 -6.28 4.73 -12.81
N ASP A 4 -5.92 3.65 -12.12
CA ASP A 4 -6.23 3.44 -10.71
C ASP A 4 -5.08 3.99 -9.86
N ILE A 5 -5.39 4.91 -8.95
CA ILE A 5 -4.41 5.63 -8.12
C ILE A 5 -4.35 5.14 -6.66
N PHE A 6 -5.15 4.14 -6.30
CA PHE A 6 -5.20 3.55 -4.97
C PHE A 6 -4.93 2.04 -5.01
N SER A 7 -4.00 1.63 -5.86
CA SER A 7 -3.69 0.21 -6.04
C SER A 7 -2.67 -0.26 -5.00
N HIS A 8 -3.12 -1.04 -4.01
CA HIS A 8 -2.24 -1.55 -2.94
C HIS A 8 -1.38 -2.73 -3.39
N ILE A 9 -0.09 -2.69 -3.08
CA ILE A 9 0.87 -3.77 -3.36
C ILE A 9 1.73 -4.08 -2.14
N LEU A 10 2.16 -5.32 -2.04
CA LEU A 10 3.07 -5.84 -1.04
C LEU A 10 4.14 -6.68 -1.77
N PRO A 11 5.23 -6.04 -2.24
CA PRO A 11 6.28 -6.73 -3.00
C PRO A 11 6.84 -7.93 -2.23
N GLN A 12 7.25 -8.97 -2.95
CA GLN A 12 7.53 -10.27 -2.35
C GLN A 12 8.66 -10.21 -1.30
N ARG A 13 9.78 -9.53 -1.58
CA ARG A 13 10.90 -9.51 -0.62
C ARG A 13 10.54 -8.66 0.60
N TYR A 14 9.81 -7.57 0.39
CA TYR A 14 9.23 -6.77 1.46
C TYR A 14 8.24 -7.56 2.32
N LYS A 15 7.35 -8.37 1.70
CA LYS A 15 6.40 -9.23 2.42
C LYS A 15 7.13 -10.19 3.34
N GLU A 16 8.15 -10.87 2.84
CA GLU A 16 8.98 -11.79 3.60
C GLU A 16 9.66 -11.09 4.78
N ALA A 17 10.34 -9.96 4.52
CA ALA A 17 11.01 -9.17 5.54
C ALA A 17 10.04 -8.58 6.59
N LEU A 18 8.82 -8.23 6.17
CA LEU A 18 7.76 -7.78 7.06
C LEU A 18 7.31 -8.90 7.99
N TYR A 19 7.11 -10.11 7.46
CA TYR A 19 6.73 -11.27 8.27
C TYR A 19 7.81 -11.70 9.26
N GLU A 20 9.08 -11.58 8.88
CA GLU A 20 10.20 -11.83 9.80
C GLU A 20 10.26 -10.79 10.93
N ALA A 21 9.94 -9.53 10.63
CA ALA A 21 9.92 -8.46 11.63
C ALA A 21 8.66 -8.46 12.50
N ALA A 22 7.58 -9.09 12.04
CA ALA A 22 6.29 -9.00 12.68
C ALA A 22 6.22 -9.79 14.00
N PRO A 23 5.48 -9.27 15.00
CA PRO A 23 5.30 -9.98 16.27
C PRO A 23 4.52 -11.28 16.05
N PRO A 24 4.68 -12.28 16.95
CA PRO A 24 3.85 -13.47 16.96
C PRO A 24 2.35 -13.11 16.97
N GLY A 25 1.56 -13.76 16.11
CA GLY A 25 0.13 -13.46 15.98
C GLY A 25 -0.20 -12.20 15.17
N PHE A 26 0.68 -11.81 14.24
CA PHE A 26 0.43 -10.69 13.32
C PHE A 26 -0.93 -10.81 12.62
N TYR A 27 -1.87 -9.97 13.06
CA TYR A 27 -3.30 -10.08 12.76
C TYR A 27 -3.67 -9.93 11.28
N LEU A 28 -2.81 -9.32 10.47
CA LEU A 28 -3.06 -9.14 9.03
C LEU A 28 -2.47 -10.25 8.16
N LYS A 29 -1.70 -11.18 8.72
CA LYS A 29 -1.04 -12.22 7.92
C LYS A 29 -2.07 -13.01 7.09
N ASP A 30 -3.12 -13.50 7.71
CA ASP A 30 -4.15 -14.30 7.03
C ASP A 30 -4.94 -13.46 6.00
N VAL A 31 -5.18 -12.19 6.32
CA VAL A 31 -5.84 -11.24 5.39
C VAL A 31 -4.98 -11.02 4.15
N ILE A 32 -3.68 -10.78 4.33
CA ILE A 32 -2.72 -10.59 3.23
C ILE A 32 -2.70 -11.85 2.37
N GLU A 33 -2.52 -13.04 2.96
CA GLU A 33 -2.47 -14.30 2.21
C GLU A 33 -3.77 -14.62 1.44
N SER A 34 -4.92 -14.13 1.91
CA SER A 34 -6.20 -14.29 1.20
C SER A 34 -6.34 -13.38 -0.05
N LEU A 35 -5.47 -12.38 -0.21
CA LEU A 35 -5.50 -11.37 -1.27
C LEU A 35 -4.27 -11.49 -2.18
N PRO A 36 -4.21 -12.50 -3.08
CA PRO A 36 -3.03 -12.76 -3.89
C PRO A 36 -2.63 -11.58 -4.78
N THR A 37 -3.57 -10.71 -5.18
CA THR A 37 -3.28 -9.50 -5.98
C THR A 37 -2.37 -8.48 -5.29
N LEU A 38 -2.14 -8.62 -3.98
CA LEU A 38 -1.19 -7.81 -3.23
C LEU A 38 0.26 -8.18 -3.55
N PHE A 39 0.58 -9.46 -3.75
CA PHE A 39 1.98 -9.93 -3.84
C PHE A 39 2.27 -10.84 -5.05
N ASP A 40 1.27 -11.53 -5.59
CA ASP A 40 1.37 -12.35 -6.80
C ASP A 40 1.07 -11.48 -8.04
N LEU A 41 2.15 -11.08 -8.73
CA LEU A 41 2.06 -10.26 -9.94
C LEU A 41 1.36 -10.99 -11.09
N ASP A 42 1.54 -12.30 -11.22
CA ASP A 42 0.90 -13.06 -12.29
C ASP A 42 -0.61 -13.07 -12.08
N HIS A 43 -1.05 -13.25 -10.84
CA HIS A 43 -2.47 -13.13 -10.48
C HIS A 43 -3.02 -11.73 -10.73
N ARG A 44 -2.28 -10.70 -10.33
CA ARG A 44 -2.64 -9.30 -10.57
C ARG A 44 -2.77 -9.02 -12.07
N PHE A 45 -1.80 -9.42 -12.89
CA PHE A 45 -1.81 -9.17 -14.33
C PHE A 45 -2.98 -9.86 -15.03
N ARG A 46 -3.30 -11.11 -14.68
CA ARG A 46 -4.50 -11.81 -15.21
C ARG A 46 -5.80 -11.05 -14.97
N ILE A 47 -5.90 -10.30 -13.88
CA ILE A 47 -7.08 -9.47 -13.60
C ILE A 47 -6.98 -8.15 -14.38
N MET A 48 -5.82 -7.49 -14.36
CA MET A 48 -5.60 -6.24 -15.09
C MET A 48 -5.87 -6.39 -16.59
N ASP A 49 -5.47 -7.50 -17.20
CA ASP A 49 -5.61 -7.76 -18.64
C ASP A 49 -7.07 -7.91 -19.08
N LYS A 50 -8.02 -8.09 -18.15
CA LYS A 50 -9.46 -8.03 -18.44
C LYS A 50 -9.95 -6.60 -18.70
N PHE A 51 -9.15 -5.59 -18.36
CA PHE A 51 -9.49 -4.18 -18.49
C PHE A 51 -8.52 -3.49 -19.44
N GLU A 52 -8.98 -3.26 -20.66
CA GLU A 52 -8.17 -2.64 -21.71
C GLU A 52 -7.63 -1.26 -21.28
N GLY A 53 -6.30 -1.10 -21.40
CA GLY A 53 -5.60 0.14 -21.08
C GLY A 53 -5.65 0.53 -19.60
N LEU A 54 -5.83 -0.43 -18.69
CA LEU A 54 -5.74 -0.21 -17.24
C LEU A 54 -4.28 -0.11 -16.80
N MET A 55 -3.98 0.99 -16.12
CA MET A 55 -2.73 1.27 -15.46
C MET A 55 -2.98 1.50 -13.97
N GLN A 56 -1.98 1.22 -13.14
CA GLN A 56 -2.09 1.23 -11.68
C GLN A 56 -0.91 1.96 -11.05
N VAL A 57 -1.17 3.11 -10.43
CA VAL A 57 -0.18 3.76 -9.57
C VAL A 57 -0.10 2.97 -8.27
N LEU A 58 1.07 2.40 -8.00
CA LEU A 58 1.30 1.54 -6.86
C LEU A 58 1.36 2.35 -5.55
N THR A 59 0.72 1.82 -4.52
CA THR A 59 0.80 2.29 -3.14
C THR A 59 1.13 1.10 -2.24
N LEU A 60 1.97 1.28 -1.23
CA LEU A 60 2.31 0.19 -0.31
C LEU A 60 1.08 -0.19 0.51
N SER A 61 0.81 -1.49 0.63
CA SER A 61 -0.29 -2.02 1.43
C SER A 61 -0.07 -1.77 2.92
N SER A 62 -1.17 -1.63 3.65
CA SER A 62 -1.20 -1.71 5.12
C SER A 62 -0.63 -3.04 5.62
N PRO A 63 -0.09 -3.09 6.87
CA PRO A 63 -0.04 -2.01 7.85
C PRO A 63 1.13 -1.04 7.62
N PRO A 64 1.08 0.18 8.18
CA PRO A 64 2.26 1.03 8.31
C PRO A 64 3.38 0.28 9.04
N VAL A 65 4.59 0.35 8.51
CA VAL A 65 5.73 -0.46 8.98
C VAL A 65 6.16 -0.09 10.40
N GLU A 66 5.90 1.15 10.82
CA GLU A 66 6.09 1.66 12.18
C GLU A 66 5.20 0.97 13.23
N HIS A 67 4.13 0.30 12.82
CA HIS A 67 3.30 -0.51 13.73
C HIS A 67 3.88 -1.90 13.96
N ILE A 68 4.86 -2.31 13.15
CA ILE A 68 5.40 -3.66 13.11
C ILE A 68 6.82 -3.71 13.66
N ALA A 69 7.61 -2.66 13.46
CA ALA A 69 9.02 -2.65 13.80
C ALA A 69 9.47 -1.34 14.46
N ASP A 70 10.59 -1.39 15.17
CA ASP A 70 11.22 -0.19 15.73
C ASP A 70 11.69 0.78 14.63
N ALA A 71 12.06 2.01 15.01
CA ALA A 71 12.40 3.07 14.07
C ALA A 71 13.54 2.69 13.09
N LYS A 72 14.52 1.88 13.54
CA LYS A 72 15.64 1.48 12.69
C LYS A 72 15.17 0.45 11.66
N LYS A 73 14.49 -0.60 12.12
CA LYS A 73 14.00 -1.66 11.23
C LYS A 73 12.90 -1.17 10.31
N ALA A 74 12.04 -0.26 10.76
CA ALA A 74 11.04 0.41 9.94
C ALA A 74 11.67 1.19 8.77
N ALA A 75 12.81 1.87 8.98
CA ALA A 75 13.51 2.58 7.92
C ALA A 75 14.16 1.63 6.89
N GLU A 76 14.72 0.50 7.35
CA GLU A 76 15.26 -0.56 6.48
C GLU A 76 14.17 -1.16 5.59
N LEU A 77 13.04 -1.56 6.20
CA LEU A 77 11.88 -2.12 5.51
C LEU A 77 11.26 -1.10 4.53
N SER A 78 11.14 0.17 4.91
CA SER A 78 10.68 1.23 4.02
C SER A 78 11.58 1.40 2.80
N SER A 79 12.90 1.29 2.99
CA SER A 79 13.86 1.43 1.89
C SER A 79 13.75 0.24 0.93
N LEU A 80 13.67 -0.98 1.47
CA LEU A 80 13.42 -2.20 0.68
C LEU A 80 12.13 -2.09 -0.15
N ALA A 81 11.02 -1.67 0.47
CA ALA A 81 9.75 -1.49 -0.21
C ALA A 81 9.84 -0.49 -1.38
N ASN A 82 10.53 0.63 -1.16
CA ASN A 82 10.72 1.64 -2.19
C ASN A 82 11.57 1.12 -3.37
N ASP A 83 12.64 0.39 -3.08
CA ASP A 83 13.51 -0.18 -4.11
C ASP A 83 12.75 -1.20 -4.96
N GLU A 84 12.01 -2.12 -4.33
CA GLU A 84 11.18 -3.09 -5.08
C GLU A 84 10.07 -2.41 -5.88
N MET A 85 9.36 -1.43 -5.31
CA MET A 85 8.34 -0.68 -6.06
C MET A 85 8.95 0.06 -7.26
N ALA A 86 10.16 0.62 -7.11
CA ALA A 86 10.88 1.23 -8.21
C ALA A 86 11.24 0.21 -9.30
N GLU A 87 11.72 -0.98 -8.91
CA GLU A 87 11.96 -2.10 -9.84
C GLU A 87 10.71 -2.49 -10.62
N LEU A 88 9.54 -2.56 -9.96
CA LEU A 88 8.28 -2.87 -10.63
C LEU A 88 7.86 -1.81 -11.64
N VAL A 89 7.98 -0.54 -11.29
CA VAL A 89 7.69 0.59 -12.19
C VAL A 89 8.64 0.58 -13.39
N MET A 90 9.93 0.30 -13.18
CA MET A 90 10.91 0.21 -14.27
C MET A 90 10.67 -1.00 -15.18
N LYS A 91 10.26 -2.14 -14.62
CA LYS A 91 10.05 -3.38 -15.36
C LYS A 91 8.73 -3.41 -16.13
N TYR A 92 7.70 -2.75 -15.61
CA TYR A 92 6.35 -2.77 -16.19
C TYR A 92 5.75 -1.35 -16.34
N PRO A 93 6.40 -0.43 -17.07
CA PRO A 93 5.97 0.97 -17.15
C PRO A 93 4.57 1.13 -17.77
N ASP A 94 4.16 0.21 -18.65
CA ASP A 94 2.84 0.20 -19.29
C ASP A 94 1.70 -0.26 -18.36
N LYS A 95 2.04 -0.88 -17.23
CA LYS A 95 1.09 -1.34 -16.21
C LYS A 95 1.17 -0.48 -14.95
N PHE A 96 2.38 -0.05 -14.57
CA PHE A 96 2.67 0.69 -13.35
C PHE A 96 3.34 2.04 -13.67
N PRO A 97 2.54 3.10 -13.91
CA PRO A 97 3.08 4.42 -14.18
C PRO A 97 3.77 4.97 -12.92
N ALA A 98 4.94 5.57 -13.12
CA ALA A 98 5.67 6.24 -12.06
C ALA A 98 4.87 7.45 -11.53
N SER A 99 4.59 7.48 -10.23
CA SER A 99 4.11 8.69 -9.56
C SER A 99 5.31 9.46 -9.00
N ARG A 100 5.43 10.76 -9.31
CA ARG A 100 6.58 11.61 -8.89
C ARG A 100 6.68 11.87 -7.37
N THR A 101 5.93 11.15 -6.54
CA THR A 101 5.92 11.33 -5.08
C THR A 101 6.91 10.41 -4.35
N THR A 102 7.31 9.27 -4.91
CA THR A 102 8.33 8.41 -4.31
C THR A 102 9.70 8.77 -4.86
N LYS A 103 10.57 9.32 -4.01
CA LYS A 103 11.99 9.56 -4.30
C LYS A 103 12.64 8.26 -4.80
N ILE A 104 12.76 8.10 -6.11
CA ILE A 104 13.79 7.25 -6.71
C ILE A 104 15.11 7.93 -6.31
N ARG A 105 15.86 7.28 -5.41
CA ARG A 105 17.13 7.73 -4.77
C ARG A 105 16.94 8.66 -3.55
N GLN A 106 17.08 8.09 -2.36
CA GLN A 106 17.24 8.85 -1.11
C GLN A 106 18.55 9.67 -1.13
N THR A 107 18.46 10.98 -1.40
CA THR A 107 19.35 11.95 -0.75
C THR A 107 18.67 12.45 0.53
N ARG A 108 19.41 12.28 1.64
CA ARG A 108 19.11 12.59 3.04
C ARG A 108 18.21 13.81 3.19
N HIS A 109 17.04 13.69 3.83
CA HIS A 109 16.40 14.72 4.66
C HIS A 109 15.23 14.08 5.44
N HIS A 110 15.47 13.79 6.72
CA HIS A 110 14.65 12.97 7.63
C HIS A 110 13.47 13.72 8.31
N HIS A 111 13.02 14.88 7.81
CA HIS A 111 12.17 15.78 8.61
C HIS A 111 10.75 16.05 8.09
N LEU A 112 10.34 15.50 6.95
CA LEU A 112 9.05 15.89 6.32
C LEU A 112 7.94 14.82 6.40
N TRP A 113 8.26 13.57 6.72
CA TRP A 113 7.26 12.48 6.63
C TRP A 113 6.40 12.29 7.90
N SER A 114 6.82 12.83 9.05
CA SER A 114 6.04 12.78 10.30
C SER A 114 4.74 13.59 10.24
N ARG A 115 4.64 14.61 9.36
CA ARG A 115 3.44 15.46 9.23
C ARG A 115 2.35 14.88 8.32
N ALA A 116 2.69 13.99 7.38
CA ALA A 116 1.70 13.42 6.46
C ALA A 116 0.82 12.36 7.14
N SER A 117 1.39 11.55 8.04
CA SER A 117 0.64 10.55 8.81
C SER A 117 -0.30 11.21 9.86
N HIS A 118 0.05 12.39 10.37
CA HIS A 118 -0.84 13.19 11.22
C HIS A 118 -2.06 13.74 10.46
N LEU A 119 -1.92 14.05 9.16
CA LEU A 119 -3.03 14.57 8.35
C LEU A 119 -4.07 13.50 7.98
N GLN A 120 -3.74 12.20 8.03
CA GLN A 120 -4.73 11.13 7.91
C GLN A 120 -5.49 10.86 9.22
N ALA A 121 -4.92 11.23 10.37
CA ALA A 121 -5.59 11.13 11.67
C ALA A 121 -6.53 12.32 11.99
N GLU A 122 -6.40 13.44 11.27
CA GLU A 122 -7.18 14.67 11.49
C GLU A 122 -8.45 14.81 10.63
N TYR A 123 -8.88 13.77 9.90
CA TYR A 123 -10.21 13.76 9.27
C TYR A 123 -11.30 13.49 10.32
N ARG A 124 -11.65 14.55 11.05
CA ARG A 124 -12.85 14.60 11.90
C ARG A 124 -14.07 14.60 10.98
N TRP A 125 -14.67 13.43 10.78
CA TRP A 125 -15.92 13.27 10.03
C TRP A 125 -16.98 14.23 10.57
N SER A 126 -17.62 15.01 9.69
CA SER A 126 -18.72 15.89 10.10
C SER A 126 -19.92 15.03 10.53
N PRO A 127 -20.72 15.47 11.54
CA PRO A 127 -21.88 14.70 12.02
C PRO A 127 -22.91 14.38 10.93
N LEU A 128 -22.91 15.13 9.83
CA LEU A 128 -23.82 14.97 8.69
C LEU A 128 -23.47 13.77 7.77
N LEU A 129 -22.26 13.22 7.89
CA LEU A 129 -21.84 12.01 7.15
C LEU A 129 -22.02 10.72 7.97
N GLN A 130 -22.05 10.81 9.30
CA GLN A 130 -22.32 9.65 10.17
C GLN A 130 -23.77 9.15 10.07
N SER A 131 -24.75 10.05 9.87
CA SER A 131 -26.16 9.67 9.82
C SER A 131 -26.59 8.95 8.53
N ARG A 132 -25.78 9.00 7.45
CA ARG A 132 -26.10 8.28 6.20
C ARG A 132 -25.46 6.90 6.09
N GLN A 133 -24.55 6.56 7.00
CA GLN A 133 -23.94 5.24 7.03
C GLN A 133 -24.74 4.25 7.89
N SER A 134 -25.48 4.74 8.89
CA SER A 134 -26.43 3.93 9.67
C SER A 134 -27.60 3.41 8.85
N ASP A 135 -28.08 4.17 7.87
CA ASP A 135 -29.23 3.79 7.05
C ASP A 135 -28.90 2.73 5.98
N LEU A 136 -27.62 2.57 5.62
CA LEU A 136 -27.18 1.55 4.67
C LEU A 136 -26.85 0.20 5.32
N PHE A 137 -26.76 0.13 6.66
CA PHE A 137 -26.54 -1.11 7.39
C PHE A 137 -27.83 -1.81 7.87
N GLN A 138 -29.01 -1.20 7.66
CA GLN A 138 -30.31 -1.77 8.06
C GLN A 138 -31.13 -2.36 6.91
N LEU A 139 -30.58 -2.45 5.69
CA LEU A 139 -31.32 -2.97 4.52
C LEU A 139 -30.89 -4.37 4.05
N HIS A 140 -30.14 -5.13 4.85
CA HIS A 140 -29.80 -6.54 4.55
C HIS A 140 -29.94 -7.48 5.78
N LEU A 141 -30.98 -7.26 6.60
CA LEU A 141 -31.57 -8.30 7.44
C LEU A 141 -33.02 -8.53 7.02
#